data_AF-A0A9D7RE36-F1
#
_entry.id   AF-A0A9D7RE36-F1
#
_cell.length_a   1.000
_cell.length_b   1.000
_cell.length_c   1.000
_cell.angle_alpha   90.00
_cell.angle_beta   90.00
_cell.angle_gamma   90.00
#
_symmetry.space_group_name_H-M   'P 1'
#
loop_
_entity.id
_entity.type
_entity.pdbx_description
1 polymer ?
#
loop_
_entity_poly.entity_id
_entity_poly.type
_entity_poly.pdbx_seq_one_letter_code
_entity_poly.pdbx_strand_id
1 'polypeptide(L)'
;MQRGAAWAEVIEAYGNEFKIDIKVAGKVKKFLTIICEQFDQILERFAKLNCEKLLPCNCDLCKPLNIKSFYKLSDLKNRLSNQKEVVECPKNRYKAILILPMLEETFDMNTTSQILGIPAAIASGDIHGACVT
;
A
#
# COMPACT_ATOMS: atom_id res chain seq x y z
N MET A 1 -14.06 7.82 11.37
CA MET A 1 -14.43 8.65 10.21
C MET A 1 -15.39 7.88 9.32
N GLN A 2 -16.44 8.49 8.80
CA GLN A 2 -17.42 7.82 7.94
C GLN A 2 -17.62 8.59 6.63
N ARG A 3 -17.67 7.86 5.51
CA ARG A 3 -18.04 8.42 4.20
C ARG A 3 -18.98 7.45 3.47
N GLY A 4 -20.26 7.78 3.42
CA GLY A 4 -21.29 6.87 2.93
C GLY A 4 -21.33 5.57 3.74
N ALA A 5 -21.20 4.43 3.06
CA ALA A 5 -21.15 3.10 3.67
C ALA A 5 -19.73 2.65 4.09
N ALA A 6 -18.71 3.51 3.96
CA ALA A 6 -17.36 3.22 4.41
C ALA A 6 -17.07 3.84 5.78
N TRP A 7 -16.45 3.05 6.65
CA TRP A 7 -15.97 3.47 7.97
C TRP A 7 -14.46 3.32 8.03
N ALA A 8 -13.78 4.30 8.61
CA ALA A 8 -12.37 4.23 8.91
C ALA A 8 -12.13 4.54 10.38
N GLU A 9 -11.38 3.67 11.04
CA GLU A 9 -10.81 3.89 12.35
C GLU A 9 -9.35 4.32 12.17
N VAL A 10 -8.98 5.45 12.77
CA VAL A 10 -7.61 5.98 12.77
C VAL A 10 -7.17 6.03 14.23
N ILE A 11 -6.16 5.24 14.58
CA ILE A 11 -5.64 5.13 15.94
C ILE A 11 -4.20 5.60 15.93
N GLU A 12 -3.88 6.56 16.79
CA GLU A 12 -2.50 6.90 17.11
C GLU A 12 -2.01 5.94 18.20
N ALA A 13 -1.02 5.11 17.84
CA ALA A 13 -0.41 4.16 18.74
C ALA A 13 0.91 4.74 19.25
N TYR A 14 0.94 5.03 20.56
CA TYR A 14 2.13 5.48 21.26
C TYR A 14 2.86 4.27 21.86
N GLY A 15 4.11 4.08 21.45
CA GLY A 15 5.00 3.03 21.95
C GLY A 15 6.46 3.38 21.67
N ASN A 16 7.31 2.38 21.44
CA ASN A 16 8.72 2.62 21.06
C ASN A 16 8.87 3.26 19.66
N GLU A 17 7.81 3.22 18.86
CA GLU A 17 7.73 3.83 17.53
C GLU A 17 6.39 4.58 17.44
N PHE A 18 6.39 5.78 16.85
CA PHE A 18 5.16 6.52 16.55
C PHE A 18 4.47 5.88 15.35
N LYS A 19 3.26 5.37 15.55
CA LYS A 19 2.47 4.70 14.50
C LYS A 19 1.07 5.26 14.43
N ILE A 20 0.56 5.35 13.20
CA ILE A 20 -0.84 5.66 12.93
C ILE A 20 -1.43 4.44 12.24
N ASP A 21 -2.30 3.74 12.95
CA ASP A 21 -3.00 2.57 12.43
C ASP A 21 -4.31 3.02 11.78
N ILE A 22 -4.43 2.75 10.47
CA ILE A 22 -5.63 3.07 9.69
C ILE A 22 -6.32 1.76 9.32
N LYS A 23 -7.53 1.55 9.85
CA LYS A 23 -8.38 0.41 9.49
C LYS A 23 -9.59 0.92 8.74
N VAL A 24 -9.85 0.36 7.56
CA VAL A 24 -10.99 0.74 6.73
C VAL A 24 -11.90 -0.47 6.55
N ALA A 25 -13.20 -0.27 6.73
CA ALA A 25 -14.25 -1.25 6.50
C ALA A 25 -15.32 -0.67 5.55
N GLY A 26 -15.92 -1.55 4.74
CA GLY A 26 -16.94 -1.17 3.75
C GLY A 26 -16.42 -1.20 2.31
N LYS A 27 -17.34 -1.07 1.35
CA LYS A 27 -17.08 -1.31 -0.10
C LYS A 27 -16.47 -0.11 -0.84
N VAL A 28 -15.58 0.65 -0.22
CA VAL A 28 -14.98 1.84 -0.86
C VAL A 28 -13.46 1.85 -0.69
N LYS A 29 -12.74 1.15 -1.57
CA LYS A 29 -11.26 1.16 -1.64
C LYS A 29 -10.70 2.59 -1.81
N LYS A 30 -11.45 3.47 -2.47
CA LYS A 30 -11.15 4.92 -2.59
C LYS A 30 -10.98 5.62 -1.24
N PHE A 31 -11.62 5.12 -0.18
CA PHE A 31 -11.59 5.83 1.09
C PHE A 31 -10.22 5.73 1.77
N LEU A 32 -9.56 4.56 1.75
CA LEU A 32 -8.19 4.43 2.24
C LEU A 32 -7.22 5.29 1.43
N THR A 33 -7.38 5.30 0.10
CA THR A 33 -6.61 6.14 -0.83
C THR A 33 -6.67 7.61 -0.43
N ILE A 34 -7.88 8.15 -0.25
CA ILE A 34 -8.10 9.54 0.16
C ILE A 34 -7.46 9.82 1.52
N ILE A 35 -7.63 8.93 2.50
CA ILE A 35 -7.03 9.11 3.83
C ILE A 35 -5.51 9.21 3.70
N CYS A 36 -4.86 8.30 2.95
CA CYS A 36 -3.43 8.32 2.73
C CYS A 36 -2.96 9.61 2.02
N GLU A 37 -3.67 10.08 1.00
CA GLU A 37 -3.35 11.35 0.31
C GLU A 37 -3.42 12.55 1.26
N GLN A 38 -4.43 12.59 2.14
CA GLN A 38 -4.55 13.67 3.12
C GLN A 38 -3.42 13.62 4.15
N PHE A 39 -3.03 12.42 4.60
CA PHE A 39 -1.84 12.27 5.44
C PHE A 39 -0.59 12.76 4.71
N ASP A 40 -0.38 12.38 3.45
CA ASP A 40 0.78 12.84 2.68
C ASP A 40 0.85 14.37 2.58
N GLN A 41 -0.27 15.04 2.29
CA GLN A 41 -0.35 16.50 2.21
C GLN A 41 -0.05 17.19 3.54
N ILE A 42 -0.47 16.60 4.66
CA ILE A 42 -0.13 17.09 5.99
C ILE A 42 1.36 16.92 6.23
N LEU A 43 1.89 15.73 5.94
CA LEU A 43 3.28 15.34 6.21
C LEU A 43 4.30 16.08 5.34
N GLU A 44 3.94 16.47 4.12
CA GLU A 44 4.78 17.26 3.21
C GLU A 44 5.23 18.59 3.84
N ARG A 45 4.43 19.15 4.76
CA ARG A 45 4.75 20.38 5.49
C ARG A 45 5.82 20.17 6.58
N PHE A 46 6.14 18.92 6.92
CA PHE A 46 7.09 18.56 7.97
C PHE A 46 8.35 17.95 7.37
N ALA A 47 9.26 18.79 6.88
CA ALA A 47 10.49 18.40 6.16
C ALA A 47 11.43 17.42 6.90
N LYS A 48 11.28 17.25 8.22
CA LYS A 48 12.11 16.34 9.05
C LYS A 48 11.44 15.02 9.38
N LEU A 49 10.17 14.83 9.00
CA LEU A 49 9.43 13.61 9.31
C LEU A 49 9.50 12.65 8.12
N ASN A 50 10.12 11.48 8.32
CA ASN A 50 10.13 10.41 7.34
C ASN A 50 9.12 9.34 7.76
N CYS A 51 8.04 9.17 6.99
CA CYS A 51 7.01 8.19 7.25
C CYS A 51 7.04 7.07 6.21
N GLU A 52 7.18 5.83 6.67
CA GLU A 52 7.03 4.64 5.83
C GLU A 52 5.61 4.11 5.93
N LYS A 53 4.97 3.85 4.80
CA LYS A 53 3.65 3.21 4.75
C LYS A 53 3.81 1.69 4.77
N LEU A 54 3.08 1.05 5.66
CA LEU A 54 3.12 -0.40 5.82
C LEU A 54 1.83 -1.05 5.32
N LEU A 55 1.99 -2.13 4.56
CA LEU A 55 0.88 -2.94 4.05
C LEU A 55 0.84 -4.30 4.74
N PRO A 56 -0.32 -4.73 5.25
CA PRO A 56 -0.43 -6.05 5.84
C PRO A 56 -0.32 -7.14 4.77
N CYS A 57 0.40 -8.20 5.09
CA CYS A 57 0.45 -9.40 4.26
C CYS A 57 -0.94 -10.04 4.14
N ASN A 58 -1.36 -10.30 2.91
CA ASN A 58 -2.68 -10.85 2.59
C ASN A 58 -2.66 -12.34 2.21
N CYS A 59 -1.53 -13.06 2.38
CA CYS A 59 -1.52 -14.50 2.16
C CYS A 59 -2.53 -15.21 3.10
N ASP A 60 -3.00 -16.38 2.69
CA ASP A 60 -3.92 -17.24 3.45
C ASP A 60 -3.41 -17.62 4.86
N LEU A 61 -2.10 -17.55 5.12
CA LEU A 61 -1.56 -17.73 6.48
C LEU A 61 -1.70 -16.47 7.35
N CYS A 62 -1.58 -15.29 6.77
CA CYS A 62 -1.62 -14.01 7.50
C CYS A 62 -3.03 -13.40 7.55
N LYS A 63 -3.84 -13.63 6.52
CA LYS A 63 -5.19 -13.08 6.39
C LYS A 63 -6.12 -13.39 7.58
N PRO A 64 -6.14 -14.61 8.16
CA PRO A 64 -6.99 -14.91 9.31
C PRO A 64 -6.41 -14.44 10.66
N LEU A 65 -5.17 -13.95 10.69
CA LEU A 65 -4.52 -13.54 11.93
C LEU A 65 -4.89 -12.11 12.32
N ASN A 66 -5.13 -11.90 13.61
CA ASN A 66 -5.28 -10.56 14.19
C ASN A 66 -3.98 -9.74 14.10
N ILE A 67 -2.84 -10.41 14.19
CA ILE A 67 -1.51 -9.78 14.06
C ILE A 67 -0.91 -10.20 12.72
N LYS A 68 -0.89 -9.26 11.78
CA LYS A 68 -0.36 -9.47 10.43
C LYS A 68 1.12 -9.07 10.39
N SER A 69 1.88 -9.74 9.54
CA SER A 69 3.18 -9.24 9.11
C SER A 69 2.98 -8.12 8.09
N PHE A 70 3.93 -7.20 8.00
CA PHE A 70 3.82 -6.02 7.15
C PHE A 70 4.95 -5.93 6.13
N TYR A 71 4.65 -5.29 5.01
CA TYR A 71 5.57 -4.91 3.95
C TYR A 71 5.73 -3.39 3.91
N LYS A 72 6.93 -2.92 3.58
CA LYS A 72 7.13 -1.51 3.24
C LYS A 72 6.56 -1.25 1.86
N LEU A 73 5.69 -0.25 1.74
CA LEU A 73 5.13 0.14 0.45
C LEU A 73 6.24 0.61 -0.51
N SER A 74 7.28 1.26 0.01
CA SER A 74 8.44 1.66 -0.78
C SER A 74 9.18 0.46 -1.41
N ASP A 75 9.38 -0.62 -0.67
CA ASP A 75 10.00 -1.86 -1.17
C ASP A 75 9.14 -2.51 -2.27
N LEU A 76 7.83 -2.60 -2.06
CA LEU A 76 6.91 -3.17 -3.04
C LEU A 76 6.90 -2.38 -4.36
N LYS A 77 6.89 -1.05 -4.28
CA LYS A 77 7.02 -0.17 -5.46
C LYS A 77 8.35 -0.38 -6.18
N ASN A 78 9.45 -0.42 -5.44
CA ASN A 78 10.78 -0.64 -5.99
C ASN A 78 10.89 -2.01 -6.68
N ARG A 79 10.25 -3.04 -6.14
CA ARG A 79 10.19 -4.35 -6.80
C ARG A 79 9.44 -4.27 -8.12
N LEU A 80 8.26 -3.65 -8.15
CA LEU A 80 7.48 -3.49 -9.38
C LEU A 80 8.22 -2.67 -10.44
N SER A 81 8.92 -1.59 -10.06
CA SER A 81 9.73 -0.81 -11.02
C SER A 81 10.91 -1.62 -11.60
N ASN A 82 11.38 -2.63 -10.88
CA ASN A 82 12.42 -3.56 -11.31
C ASN A 82 11.84 -4.87 -11.89
N GLN A 83 10.57 -4.89 -12.30
CA GLN A 83 9.89 -6.05 -12.90
C GLN A 83 9.88 -7.30 -11.99
N LYS A 84 10.00 -7.09 -10.67
CA LYS A 84 9.85 -8.13 -9.65
C LYS A 84 8.44 -8.08 -9.11
N GLU A 85 7.58 -8.97 -9.60
CA GLU A 85 6.15 -8.98 -9.26
C GLU A 85 5.82 -9.76 -8.00
N VAL A 86 6.81 -10.45 -7.42
CA VAL A 86 6.64 -11.40 -6.32
C VAL A 86 7.42 -10.94 -5.10
N VAL A 87 6.83 -11.16 -3.93
CA VAL A 87 7.48 -11.04 -2.62
C VAL A 87 7.20 -12.26 -1.77
N GLU A 88 8.14 -12.61 -0.89
CA GLU A 88 7.96 -13.68 0.08
C GLU A 88 7.17 -13.18 1.30
N CYS A 89 6.38 -14.05 1.94
CA CYS A 89 5.73 -13.73 3.21
C CYS A 89 6.80 -13.49 4.30
N PRO A 90 6.75 -12.38 5.07
CA PRO A 90 7.76 -12.10 6.10
C PRO A 90 7.73 -13.15 7.22
N LYS A 91 6.57 -13.77 7.44
CA LYS A 91 6.38 -14.84 8.43
C LYS A 91 6.75 -16.23 7.89
N ASN A 92 6.62 -16.46 6.58
CA ASN A 92 6.94 -17.74 5.94
C ASN A 92 7.63 -17.49 4.59
N ARG A 93 8.96 -17.52 4.59
CA ARG A 93 9.79 -17.19 3.41
C ARG A 93 9.55 -18.11 2.21
N TYR A 94 8.99 -19.30 2.40
CA TYR A 94 8.69 -20.22 1.31
C TYR A 94 7.39 -19.88 0.57
N LYS A 95 6.68 -18.84 1.00
CA LYS A 95 5.39 -18.44 0.41
C LYS A 95 5.52 -17.20 -0.45
N ALA A 96 5.41 -17.39 -1.75
CA ALA A 96 5.34 -16.33 -2.75
C ALA A 96 3.97 -15.64 -2.76
N ILE A 97 3.96 -14.32 -2.90
CA ILE A 97 2.77 -13.48 -2.98
C ILE A 97 2.97 -12.50 -4.15
N LEU A 98 1.94 -12.39 -4.99
CA LEU A 98 1.91 -11.40 -6.07
C LEU A 98 1.65 -10.00 -5.49
N ILE A 99 2.48 -9.03 -5.87
CA ILE A 99 2.42 -7.67 -5.33
C ILE A 99 1.20 -6.91 -5.87
N LEU A 100 0.91 -7.01 -7.18
CA LEU A 100 -0.19 -6.27 -7.80
C LEU A 100 -1.57 -6.61 -7.19
N PRO A 101 -1.99 -7.89 -7.06
CA PRO A 101 -3.26 -8.22 -6.43
C PRO A 101 -3.36 -7.75 -4.97
N MET A 102 -2.25 -7.73 -4.24
CA MET A 102 -2.21 -7.21 -2.86
C MET A 102 -2.45 -5.69 -2.82
N LEU A 103 -1.85 -4.95 -3.76
CA LEU A 103 -2.09 -3.52 -3.91
C LEU A 103 -3.52 -3.24 -4.36
N GLU A 104 -4.07 -4.02 -5.29
CA GLU A 104 -5.45 -3.89 -5.76
C GLU A 104 -6.47 -4.20 -4.67
N GLU A 105 -6.20 -5.17 -3.79
CA GLU A 105 -7.05 -5.45 -2.63
C GLU A 105 -7.09 -4.26 -1.66
N THR A 106 -5.99 -3.49 -1.58
CA THR A 106 -5.82 -2.42 -0.61
C THR A 106 -6.22 -1.03 -1.14
N PHE A 107 -5.84 -0.67 -2.36
CA PHE A 107 -6.02 0.66 -2.95
C PHE A 107 -6.95 0.62 -4.17
N ASP A 108 -7.51 1.78 -4.55
CA ASP A 108 -8.30 1.90 -5.78
C ASP A 108 -7.42 2.28 -6.98
N MET A 109 -7.17 1.30 -7.85
CA MET A 109 -6.26 1.43 -8.99
C MET A 109 -6.68 2.46 -10.07
N ASN A 110 -7.96 2.87 -10.13
CA ASN A 110 -8.39 3.91 -11.08
C ASN A 110 -7.91 5.33 -10.70
N THR A 111 -7.37 5.50 -9.50
CA THR A 111 -6.81 6.77 -8.99
C THR A 111 -5.29 6.67 -8.76
N THR A 112 -4.70 5.50 -9.04
CA THR A 112 -3.42 5.05 -8.47
C THR A 112 -2.17 5.51 -9.23
N SER A 113 -2.32 6.16 -10.38
CA SER A 113 -1.21 6.80 -11.10
C SER A 113 -0.41 7.76 -10.21
N GLN A 114 -1.05 8.36 -9.19
CA GLN A 114 -0.43 9.28 -8.24
C GLN A 114 0.14 8.59 -7.00
N ILE A 115 -0.44 7.47 -6.54
CA ILE A 115 -0.01 6.80 -5.31
C ILE A 115 1.22 5.92 -5.54
N LEU A 116 1.34 5.26 -6.69
CA LEU A 116 2.42 4.30 -6.93
C LEU A 116 3.67 4.92 -7.56
N GLY A 117 3.59 6.12 -8.14
CA GLY A 117 4.69 6.65 -8.98
C GLY A 117 5.04 5.72 -10.15
N ILE A 118 4.16 4.75 -10.41
CA ILE A 118 4.26 3.81 -11.52
C ILE A 118 3.51 4.48 -12.67
N PRO A 119 4.17 4.76 -13.81
CA PRO A 119 3.47 5.30 -14.96
C PRO A 119 2.32 4.34 -15.34
N ALA A 120 1.21 4.90 -15.81
CA ALA A 120 -0.01 4.19 -16.21
C ALA A 120 0.20 3.08 -17.28
N ALA A 121 1.43 2.89 -17.76
CA ALA A 121 1.86 1.95 -18.79
C ALA A 121 1.79 0.46 -18.38
N ILE A 122 1.47 0.10 -17.13
CA ILE A 122 1.32 -1.32 -16.74
C ILE A 122 -0.12 -1.83 -16.97
N ALA A 123 -1.09 -0.95 -17.24
CA ALA A 123 -2.51 -1.32 -17.34
C ALA A 123 -2.99 -1.62 -18.78
N SER A 124 -2.15 -1.47 -19.80
CA SER A 124 -2.48 -1.84 -21.17
C SER A 124 -1.37 -2.72 -21.71
N GLY A 125 -1.68 -3.97 -22.01
CA GLY A 125 -0.79 -4.82 -22.77
C GLY A 125 -0.51 -4.17 -24.12
N ASP A 126 0.60 -3.45 -24.20
CA ASP A 126 1.28 -3.04 -25.42
C ASP A 126 2.77 -2.84 -25.11
N ILE A 127 3.52 -3.41 -26.04
CA ILE A 127 4.96 -3.58 -26.20
C ILE A 127 5.80 -2.28 -26.27
N HIS A 128 7.11 -2.47 -26.01
CA HIS A 128 8.29 -1.73 -26.54
C HIS A 128 8.84 -0.47 -25.81
N GLY A 129 10.12 -0.57 -25.40
CA GLY A 129 11.09 0.53 -25.28
C GLY A 129 10.80 1.58 -24.20
N ALA A 130 11.73 2.35 -23.65
CA ALA A 130 13.15 2.52 -23.89
C ALA A 130 13.74 3.10 -22.59
N CYS A 131 14.98 2.75 -22.29
CA CYS A 131 15.79 3.42 -21.28
C CYS A 131 16.36 4.70 -21.91
N VAL A 132 16.00 5.88 -21.38
CA VAL A 132 16.62 7.18 -21.65
C VAL A 132 16.32 8.03 -20.39
N THR A 133 17.24 8.62 -19.64
CA THR A 133 18.69 8.91 -19.75
C THR A 133 19.29 8.73 -18.35
#